data_AF-A0A7H0I4T9-F1
#
_entry.id   AF-A0A7H0I4T9-F1
#
_cell.length_a   1.000
_cell.length_b   1.000
_cell.length_c   1.000
_cell.angle_alpha   90.00
_cell.angle_beta   90.00
_cell.angle_gamma   90.00
#
_symmetry.space_group_name_H-M   'P 1'
#
loop_
_entity.id
_entity.type
_entity.pdbx_description
1 polymer ?
#
loop_
_entity_poly.entity_id
_entity_poly.type
_entity_poly.pdbx_seq_one_letter_code
_entity_poly.pdbx_strand_id
1 'polypeptide(L)'
;MRMNRLTTTVLAAALGCAGVLVAGPAAGAAPLGCQYKVLWPTAGVYENPNPNSVVVKTKHAGDIVGASTCEGAGWNEYGYVLVATDAAADGRGWMRAEAVVQI
;
A
#
# COMPACT_ATOMS: atom_id res chain seq x y z
N MET A 1 15.88 24.43 61.04
CA MET A 1 15.73 23.00 60.68
C MET A 1 15.73 22.88 59.17
N ARG A 2 16.44 21.89 58.64
CA ARG A 2 16.70 21.65 57.22
C ARG A 2 15.63 20.68 56.71
N MET A 3 14.97 20.95 55.57
CA MET A 3 14.29 19.90 54.80
C MET A 3 14.33 20.23 53.31
N ASN A 4 14.66 19.21 52.54
CA ASN A 4 15.06 19.19 51.14
C ASN A 4 13.86 18.84 50.24
N ARG A 5 13.90 19.31 48.98
CA ARG A 5 13.39 18.63 47.75
C ARG A 5 11.85 18.47 47.61
N LEU A 6 11.20 18.44 46.45
CA LEU A 6 11.58 18.21 45.05
C LEU A 6 10.81 19.16 44.12
N THR A 7 11.49 19.61 43.06
CA THR A 7 10.92 20.31 41.91
C THR A 7 10.15 19.32 41.02
N THR A 8 8.85 19.52 40.80
CA THR A 8 8.07 18.75 39.83
C THR A 8 7.65 19.69 38.70
N THR A 9 8.42 19.69 37.62
CA THR A 9 8.08 20.37 36.37
C THR A 9 6.93 19.62 35.69
N VAL A 10 5.76 20.27 35.64
CA VAL A 10 4.60 19.83 34.85
C VAL A 10 4.89 20.11 33.38
N LEU A 11 5.07 19.06 32.58
CA LEU A 11 5.26 19.16 31.13
C LEU A 11 3.88 19.30 30.46
N ALA A 12 3.71 20.40 29.73
CA ALA A 12 2.48 20.75 29.01
C ALA A 12 2.13 19.72 27.93
N ALA A 13 0.87 19.26 27.91
CA ALA A 13 0.31 18.49 26.81
C ALA A 13 -0.04 19.45 25.66
N ALA A 14 0.86 19.56 24.68
CA ALA A 14 0.56 20.20 23.41
C ALA A 14 -0.19 19.21 22.52
N LEU A 15 -1.45 19.53 22.19
CA LEU A 15 -2.17 18.93 21.07
C LEU A 15 -1.37 19.19 19.79
N GLY A 16 -0.78 18.14 19.24
CA GLY A 16 -0.32 18.11 17.86
C GLY A 16 -0.99 16.94 17.17
N CYS A 17 -2.00 17.22 16.34
CA CYS A 17 -2.43 16.31 15.28
C CYS A 17 -1.30 16.21 14.26
N ALA A 18 -0.23 15.52 14.63
CA ALA A 18 0.76 15.04 13.68
C ALA A 18 0.06 13.93 12.91
N GLY A 19 -0.48 14.28 11.73
CA GLY A 19 -0.86 13.32 10.73
C GLY A 19 0.34 12.42 10.50
N VAL A 20 0.28 11.22 11.07
CA VAL A 20 1.25 10.17 10.84
C VAL A 20 1.16 9.90 9.35
N LEU A 21 2.12 10.43 8.60
CA LEU A 21 2.49 9.86 7.31
C LEU A 21 2.96 8.46 7.66
N VAL A 22 2.02 7.52 7.69
CA VAL A 22 2.30 6.10 7.68
C VAL A 22 3.05 5.92 6.38
N ALA A 23 4.37 5.87 6.48
CA ALA A 23 5.21 5.25 5.49
C ALA A 23 4.67 3.83 5.39
N GLY A 24 3.74 3.62 4.46
CA GLY A 24 3.27 2.30 4.12
C GLY A 24 4.48 1.44 3.80
N PRO A 25 4.42 0.13 4.08
CA PRO A 25 5.53 -0.77 3.79
C PRO A 25 6.04 -0.49 2.38
N ALA A 26 7.34 -0.24 2.26
CA ALA A 26 7.99 -0.17 0.97
C ALA A 26 7.86 -1.57 0.36
N ALA A 27 6.79 -1.78 -0.42
CA ALA A 27 6.69 -2.91 -1.32
C ALA A 27 8.00 -2.92 -2.11
N GLY A 28 8.76 -4.02 -2.01
CA GLY A 28 10.08 -4.14 -2.60
C GLY A 28 10.05 -3.58 -4.02
N ALA A 29 10.95 -2.64 -4.30
CA ALA A 29 10.94 -1.90 -5.55
C ALA A 29 10.93 -2.88 -6.73
N ALA A 30 9.80 -2.96 -7.42
CA ALA A 30 9.70 -3.81 -8.59
C ALA A 30 10.75 -3.38 -9.62
N PRO A 31 11.35 -4.32 -10.37
CA PRO A 31 12.27 -4.01 -11.45
C PRO A 31 11.66 -2.96 -12.39
N LEU A 32 12.50 -2.05 -12.91
CA LEU A 32 12.07 -1.05 -13.90
C LEU A 32 11.39 -1.76 -15.09
N GLY A 33 10.20 -1.30 -15.47
CA GLY A 33 9.36 -1.94 -16.49
C GLY A 33 8.32 -2.91 -15.96
N CYS A 34 8.24 -3.16 -14.65
CA CYS A 34 7.24 -4.04 -14.02
C CYS A 34 6.40 -3.29 -12.98
N GLN A 35 6.34 -1.97 -13.17
CA GLN A 35 5.52 -1.05 -12.41
C GLN A 35 4.31 -0.66 -13.23
N TYR A 36 3.24 -0.38 -12.50
CA TYR A 36 1.99 0.10 -13.05
C TYR A 36 1.57 1.36 -12.32
N LYS A 37 1.00 2.29 -13.07
CA LYS A 37 0.30 3.44 -12.54
C LYS A 37 -1.19 3.19 -12.57
N VAL A 38 -1.87 3.41 -11.44
CA VAL A 38 -3.32 3.28 -11.34
C VAL A 38 -4.00 4.45 -12.06
N LEU A 39 -4.99 4.14 -12.90
CA LEU A 39 -5.74 5.08 -13.72
C LEU A 39 -7.11 5.43 -13.12
N TRP A 40 -7.78 4.44 -12.52
CA TRP A 40 -9.11 4.66 -11.96
C TRP A 40 -9.06 5.49 -10.68
N PRO A 41 -10.09 6.31 -10.39
CA PRO A 41 -10.17 7.08 -9.14
C PRO A 41 -9.97 6.20 -7.90
N THR A 42 -10.48 4.97 -7.98
CA THR A 42 -10.35 3.96 -6.94
C THR A 42 -10.29 2.58 -7.59
N ALA A 43 -9.30 1.77 -7.22
CA ALA A 43 -9.10 0.42 -7.74
C ALA A 43 -8.78 -0.56 -6.60
N GLY A 44 -9.45 -1.72 -6.61
CA GLY A 44 -9.21 -2.80 -5.66
C GLY A 44 -7.99 -3.63 -6.03
N VAL A 45 -7.25 -4.05 -5.01
CA VAL A 45 -6.28 -5.14 -5.06
C VAL A 45 -6.97 -6.36 -4.47
N TYR A 46 -7.02 -7.45 -5.22
CA TYR A 46 -7.75 -8.67 -4.92
C TYR A 46 -6.77 -9.78 -4.52
N GLU A 47 -7.18 -10.67 -3.61
CA GLU A 47 -6.35 -11.82 -3.16
C GLU A 47 -6.12 -12.81 -4.32
N ASN A 48 -7.18 -13.09 -5.07
CA ASN A 48 -7.20 -13.98 -6.24
C ASN A 48 -7.66 -13.23 -7.51
N PRO A 49 -7.24 -13.64 -8.72
CA PRO A 49 -7.56 -12.93 -9.95
C PRO A 49 -8.92 -13.34 -10.54
N ASN A 50 -10.00 -13.19 -9.77
CA ASN A 50 -11.34 -13.46 -10.26
C ASN A 50 -12.36 -12.47 -9.68
N PRO A 51 -13.54 -12.30 -10.31
CA PRO A 51 -14.52 -11.30 -9.89
C PRO A 51 -15.13 -11.52 -8.50
N ASN A 52 -15.10 -12.74 -7.98
CA ASN A 52 -15.66 -13.10 -6.67
C ASN A 52 -14.63 -13.00 -5.54
N SER A 53 -13.43 -12.51 -5.86
CA SER A 53 -12.31 -12.39 -4.94
C SER A 53 -12.51 -11.24 -3.95
N VAL A 54 -11.99 -11.40 -2.74
CA VAL A 54 -12.03 -10.35 -1.71
C VAL A 54 -11.02 -9.27 -2.06
N VAL A 55 -11.44 -8.01 -1.89
CA VAL A 55 -10.55 -6.85 -1.99
C VAL A 55 -9.75 -6.74 -0.69
N VAL A 56 -8.44 -6.91 -0.78
CA VAL A 56 -7.52 -6.85 0.36
C VAL A 56 -6.91 -5.46 0.55
N LYS A 57 -6.91 -4.63 -0.50
CA LYS A 57 -6.44 -3.24 -0.44
C LYS A 57 -7.10 -2.39 -1.49
N THR A 58 -7.12 -1.08 -1.28
CA THR A 58 -7.60 -0.10 -2.25
C THR A 58 -6.46 0.84 -2.62
N LYS A 59 -6.38 1.17 -3.91
CA LYS A 59 -5.44 2.10 -4.52
C LYS A 59 -6.20 3.21 -5.24
N HIS A 60 -5.53 4.33 -5.47
CA HIS A 60 -6.11 5.53 -6.06
C HIS A 60 -5.37 5.93 -7.32
N ALA A 61 -6.01 6.74 -8.16
CA ALA A 61 -5.41 7.26 -9.37
C ALA A 61 -4.05 7.92 -9.08
N GLY A 62 -3.03 7.53 -9.84
CA GLY A 62 -1.66 8.01 -9.68
C GLY A 62 -0.78 7.16 -8.75
N ASP A 63 -1.36 6.24 -7.96
CA ASP A 63 -0.57 5.30 -7.17
C ASP A 63 0.31 4.44 -8.09
N ILE A 64 1.55 4.24 -7.68
CA ILE A 64 2.47 3.29 -8.33
C ILE A 64 2.42 1.97 -7.58
N VAL A 65 2.14 0.90 -8.31
CA VAL A 65 2.14 -0.48 -7.82
C VAL A 65 3.13 -1.28 -8.67
N GLY A 66 4.00 -2.06 -8.04
CA GLY A 66 5.00 -2.86 -8.74
C GLY A 66 4.64 -4.33 -8.67
N ALA A 67 4.79 -5.11 -9.73
CA ALA A 67 4.74 -6.57 -9.62
C ALA A 67 6.01 -7.08 -8.92
N SER A 68 5.88 -8.07 -8.02
CA SER A 68 7.03 -8.65 -7.30
C SER A 68 8.07 -9.27 -8.23
N THR A 69 7.62 -9.68 -9.42
CA THR A 69 8.41 -10.20 -10.54
C THR A 69 7.78 -9.67 -11.82
N CYS A 70 8.58 -9.44 -12.86
CA CYS A 70 8.07 -9.21 -14.21
C CYS A 70 7.34 -10.43 -14.78
N GLU A 71 7.58 -11.60 -14.18
CA GLU A 71 6.79 -12.81 -14.41
C GLU A 71 5.42 -12.70 -13.74
N GLY A 72 4.36 -13.03 -14.50
CA GLY A 72 2.97 -12.95 -14.00
C GLY A 72 2.25 -11.65 -14.32
N ALA A 73 2.90 -10.71 -15.01
CA ALA A 73 2.27 -9.58 -15.72
C ALA A 73 1.36 -10.02 -16.89
N GLY A 74 1.02 -11.31 -16.96
CA GLY A 74 0.14 -11.88 -17.96
C GLY A 74 -1.31 -11.76 -17.52
N TRP A 75 -2.11 -11.13 -18.37
CA TRP A 75 -3.56 -11.11 -18.26
C TRP A 75 -4.08 -12.53 -18.11
N ASN A 76 -4.92 -12.75 -17.09
CA ASN A 76 -5.72 -13.98 -17.06
C ASN A 76 -7.03 -13.78 -17.84
N GLU A 77 -7.83 -14.85 -17.97
CA GLU A 77 -9.12 -14.82 -18.69
C GLU A 77 -10.12 -13.78 -18.14
N TYR A 78 -9.91 -13.33 -16.89
CA TYR A 78 -10.74 -12.33 -16.22
C TYR A 78 -10.17 -10.90 -16.29
N GLY A 79 -9.03 -10.69 -16.96
CA GLY A 79 -8.44 -9.36 -17.16
C GLY A 79 -7.76 -8.77 -15.92
N TYR A 80 -7.09 -9.60 -15.11
CA TYR A 80 -6.30 -9.14 -13.96
C TYR A 80 -4.79 -9.19 -14.23
N VAL A 81 -4.06 -8.27 -13.60
CA VAL A 81 -2.59 -8.23 -13.58
C VAL A 81 -2.07 -8.40 -12.16
N LEU A 82 -0.93 -9.07 -12.02
CA LEU A 82 -0.25 -9.28 -10.76
C LEU A 82 0.42 -7.99 -10.28
N VAL A 83 0.24 -7.67 -8.99
CA VAL A 83 0.91 -6.57 -8.29
C VAL A 83 1.45 -7.06 -6.95
N ALA A 84 2.56 -6.50 -6.49
CA ALA A 84 3.05 -6.71 -5.13
C ALA A 84 2.22 -5.86 -4.16
N THR A 85 1.85 -6.46 -3.04
CA THR A 85 1.11 -5.80 -1.99
C THR A 85 1.48 -6.40 -0.64
N ASP A 86 1.76 -5.56 0.33
CA ASP A 86 1.94 -5.92 1.74
C ASP A 86 0.64 -6.40 2.42
N ALA A 87 -0.51 -6.27 1.74
CA ALA A 87 -1.82 -6.61 2.29
C ALA A 87 -2.31 -8.02 1.98
N ALA A 88 -1.65 -8.74 1.06
CA ALA A 88 -1.95 -10.14 0.79
C ALA A 88 -0.98 -11.04 1.56
N ALA A 89 -1.42 -12.23 1.94
CA ALA A 89 -0.67 -13.13 2.82
C ALA A 89 0.67 -13.57 2.22
N ASP A 90 0.76 -13.65 0.90
CA ASP A 90 1.94 -14.04 0.12
C ASP A 90 2.68 -12.83 -0.50
N GLY A 91 2.27 -11.61 -0.13
CA GLY A 91 2.84 -10.39 -0.70
C GLY A 91 2.35 -10.06 -2.12
N ARG A 92 1.35 -10.79 -2.64
CA ARG A 92 0.89 -10.69 -4.04
C ARG A 92 -0.61 -10.42 -4.10
N GLY A 93 -0.99 -9.49 -4.95
CA GLY A 93 -2.38 -9.16 -5.21
C GLY A 93 -2.63 -8.99 -6.69
N TRP A 94 -3.89 -8.85 -7.04
CA TRP A 94 -4.33 -8.76 -8.41
C TRP A 94 -5.10 -7.46 -8.60
N MET A 95 -4.88 -6.74 -9.68
CA MET A 95 -5.66 -5.55 -10.03
C MET A 95 -6.29 -5.74 -11.40
N ARG A 96 -7.45 -5.12 -11.61
CA ARG A 96 -8.05 -5.06 -12.95
C ARG A 96 -7.07 -4.36 -13.87
N ALA A 97 -6.77 -4.99 -14.99
CA ALA A 97 -5.70 -4.55 -15.85
C ALA A 97 -6.10 -3.32 -16.70
N GLU A 98 -7.39 -3.14 -16.92
CA GLU A 98 -8.05 -1.90 -17.37
C GLU A 98 -7.98 -0.72 -16.36
N ALA A 99 -7.64 -0.99 -15.10
CA ALA A 99 -7.49 0.03 -14.06
C ALA A 99 -6.07 0.57 -13.93
N VAL A 100 -5.11 0.04 -14.69
CA VAL A 100 -3.69 0.38 -14.57
C VAL A 100 -3.01 0.49 -15.94
N VAL A 101 -1.87 1.17 -15.99
CA VAL A 101 -1.00 1.23 -17.18
C VAL A 101 0.44 0.94 -16.77
N GLN A 102 1.15 0.13 -17.57
CA GLN A 102 2.56 -0.18 -17.33
C GLN A 102 3.43 1.06 -17.56
N ILE A 103 4.44 1.26 -16.70
CA ILE A 103 5.39 2.39 -16.76
C ILE A 103 6.85 1.93 -16.60
#